data_AF-A0A511WU36-F1
#
_entry.id   AF-A0A511WU36-F1
#
_cell.length_a   1.000
_cell.length_b   1.000
_cell.length_c   1.000
_cell.angle_alpha   90.00
_cell.angle_beta   90.00
_cell.angle_gamma   90.00
#
_symmetry.space_group_name_H-M   'P 1'
#
loop_
_entity.id
_entity.type
_entity.pdbx_description
1 polymer ?
#
loop_
_entity_poly.entity_id
_entity_poly.type
_entity_poly.pdbx_seq_one_letter_code
_entity_poly.pdbx_strand_id
1 'polypeptide(L)'
;MTQEKFWNIAGPIILMVSGWFMLYAAYKYDEEQHEKMDWENQEWAGVLSQWILPAAPWWVLRVVFTAIGVALVSIAIYHWMSILPEG
;
A
#
# COMPACT_ATOMS: atom_id res chain seq x y z
N MET A 1 22.24 -16.09 -13.08
CA MET A 1 21.92 -15.39 -11.80
C MET A 1 21.19 -16.37 -10.91
N THR A 2 21.55 -16.53 -9.64
CA THR A 2 20.84 -17.44 -8.72
C THR A 2 19.49 -16.83 -8.32
N GLN A 3 18.50 -17.67 -8.01
CA GLN A 3 17.15 -17.22 -7.59
C GLN A 3 17.20 -16.26 -6.40
N GLU A 4 18.07 -16.53 -5.43
CA GLU A 4 18.30 -15.66 -4.26
C GLU A 4 18.81 -14.26 -4.67
N LYS A 5 19.80 -14.19 -5.56
CA LYS A 5 20.31 -12.90 -6.08
C LYS A 5 19.27 -12.12 -6.87
N PHE A 6 18.39 -12.82 -7.59
CA PHE A 6 17.27 -12.19 -8.28
C PHE A 6 16.29 -11.57 -7.28
N TRP A 7 15.86 -12.32 -6.25
CA TRP A 7 14.91 -11.81 -5.26
C TRP A 7 15.49 -10.72 -4.36
N ASN A 8 16.79 -10.75 -4.06
CA ASN A 8 17.45 -9.69 -3.31
C ASN A 8 17.45 -8.33 -4.05
N ILE A 9 17.33 -8.34 -5.39
CA ILE A 9 17.24 -7.13 -6.22
C ILE A 9 15.78 -6.79 -6.54
N ALA A 10 15.03 -7.77 -7.05
CA ALA A 10 13.66 -7.57 -7.51
C ALA A 10 12.67 -7.36 -6.35
N GLY A 11 12.87 -8.03 -5.21
CA GLY A 11 11.97 -7.95 -4.05
C GLY A 11 11.83 -6.52 -3.51
N PRO A 12 12.93 -5.82 -3.17
CA PRO A 12 12.88 -4.44 -2.71
C PRO A 12 12.26 -3.48 -3.74
N ILE A 13 12.51 -3.69 -5.03
CA ILE A 13 11.90 -2.89 -6.10
C ILE A 13 10.38 -3.08 -6.11
N ILE A 14 9.90 -4.32 -6.03
CA ILE A 14 8.46 -4.61 -5.97
C ILE A 14 7.83 -3.95 -4.75
N LEU A 15 8.44 -4.10 -3.57
CA LEU A 15 7.96 -3.48 -2.33
C LEU A 15 7.90 -1.94 -2.45
N MET A 16 8.91 -1.33 -3.06
CA MET A 16 8.96 0.11 -3.26
C MET A 16 7.87 0.60 -4.21
N VAL A 17 7.67 -0.08 -5.33
CA VAL A 17 6.60 0.24 -6.31
C VAL A 17 5.22 0.07 -5.67
N SER A 18 4.98 -1.04 -4.96
CA SER A 18 3.73 -1.29 -4.25
C SER A 18 3.48 -0.26 -3.14
N GLY A 19 4.51 0.10 -2.37
CA GLY A 19 4.43 1.13 -1.35
C GLY A 19 4.10 2.50 -1.93
N TRP A 20 4.75 2.88 -3.04
CA TRP A 20 4.45 4.13 -3.73
C TRP A 20 3.02 4.18 -4.30
N PHE A 21 2.56 3.07 -4.87
CA PHE A 21 1.19 2.96 -5.37
C PHE A 21 0.15 3.13 -4.24
N MET A 22 0.40 2.53 -3.07
CA MET A 22 -0.45 2.70 -1.88
C MET A 22 -0.47 4.14 -1.37
N LEU A 23 0.69 4.82 -1.33
CA LEU A 23 0.77 6.23 -0.97
C LEU A 23 0.03 7.13 -1.97
N TYR A 24 0.15 6.83 -3.26
CA TYR A 24 -0.57 7.55 -4.31
C TYR A 24 -2.09 7.33 -4.18
N ALA A 25 -2.53 6.10 -3.94
CA ALA A 25 -3.93 5.79 -3.68
C ALA A 25 -4.44 6.56 -2.45
N ALA A 26 -3.68 6.60 -1.36
CA ALA A 26 -4.02 7.39 -0.18
C ALA A 26 -4.10 8.89 -0.45
N TYR A 27 -3.19 9.43 -1.27
CA TYR A 27 -3.18 10.84 -1.66
C TYR A 27 -4.40 11.21 -2.50
N LYS A 28 -4.83 10.32 -3.40
CA LYS A 28 -6.02 10.49 -4.23
C LYS A 28 -7.33 10.14 -3.52
N TYR A 29 -7.27 9.54 -2.33
CA TYR A 29 -8.44 9.20 -1.54
C TYR A 29 -8.94 10.42 -0.77
N ASP A 30 -10.02 11.01 -1.26
CA ASP A 30 -10.74 12.10 -0.62
C ASP A 30 -12.20 11.70 -0.30
N GLU A 31 -12.93 12.59 0.36
CA GLU A 31 -14.32 12.38 0.76
C GLU A 31 -15.23 12.14 -0.46
N GLU A 32 -15.01 12.83 -1.58
CA GLU A 32 -15.78 12.67 -2.81
C GLU A 32 -15.56 11.29 -3.45
N GLN A 33 -14.33 10.76 -3.43
CA GLN A 33 -14.01 9.40 -3.87
C GLN A 33 -14.58 8.34 -2.93
N HIS A 34 -14.57 8.60 -1.62
CA HIS A 34 -15.15 7.70 -0.62
C HIS A 34 -16.65 7.55 -0.84
N GLU A 35 -17.38 8.66 -1.00
CA GLU A 35 -18.81 8.65 -1.30
C GLU A 35 -19.12 7.94 -2.63
N LYS A 36 -18.31 8.14 -3.67
CA LYS A 36 -18.48 7.42 -4.95
C LYS A 36 -18.24 5.91 -4.85
N MET A 37 -17.27 5.47 -4.04
CA MET A 37 -17.05 4.04 -3.77
C MET A 37 -18.20 3.42 -2.98
N ASP A 38 -18.83 4.19 -2.09
CA ASP A 38 -19.92 3.72 -1.23
C ASP A 38 -21.20 3.40 -2.01
N TRP A 39 -21.47 4.12 -3.09
CA TRP A 39 -22.70 3.96 -3.88
C TRP A 39 -22.58 3.00 -5.07
N GLU A 40 -21.41 2.89 -5.72
CA GLU A 40 -21.28 2.12 -6.97
C GLU A 40 -20.55 0.77 -6.84
N ASN A 41 -19.79 0.51 -5.75
CA ASN A 41 -18.80 -0.58 -5.75
C ASN A 41 -18.81 -1.50 -4.51
N GLN A 42 -19.85 -1.46 -3.66
CA GLN A 42 -19.95 -2.37 -2.52
C GLN A 42 -20.02 -3.87 -2.90
N GLU A 43 -20.33 -4.22 -4.16
CA GLU A 43 -20.27 -5.62 -4.63
C GLU A 43 -18.84 -6.13 -4.89
N TRP A 44 -17.91 -5.25 -5.27
CA TRP A 44 -16.50 -5.60 -5.53
C TRP A 44 -15.66 -5.62 -4.26
N ALA A 45 -16.00 -4.75 -3.31
CA ALA A 45 -15.40 -4.71 -2.01
C ALA A 45 -16.01 -5.88 -1.20
N GLY A 46 -15.26 -6.97 -1.00
CA GLY A 46 -15.75 -8.19 -0.32
C GLY A 46 -16.41 -7.95 1.05
N VAL A 47 -16.97 -9.00 1.66
CA VAL A 47 -17.81 -8.92 2.88
C VAL A 47 -17.22 -8.04 3.99
N LEU A 48 -15.91 -8.05 4.20
CA LEU A 48 -15.22 -7.24 5.21
C LEU A 48 -15.33 -5.73 4.97
N SER A 49 -15.23 -5.29 3.71
CA SER A 49 -15.38 -3.88 3.34
C SER A 49 -16.82 -3.41 3.44
N GLN A 50 -17.83 -4.25 3.16
CA GLN A 50 -19.24 -3.88 3.35
C GLN A 50 -19.59 -3.59 4.81
N TRP A 51 -18.87 -4.19 5.76
CA TRP A 51 -19.08 -3.96 7.20
C TRP A 51 -18.31 -2.75 7.74
N ILE A 52 -17.16 -2.45 7.13
CA ILE A 52 -16.25 -1.40 7.60
C ILE A 52 -16.54 -0.06 6.92
N LEU A 53 -16.77 -0.05 5.60
CA LEU A 53 -16.96 1.17 4.81
C LEU A 53 -18.10 2.07 5.32
N PRO A 54 -19.29 1.56 5.67
CA PRO A 54 -20.41 2.43 6.08
C PRO A 54 -20.20 3.14 7.42
N ALA A 55 -19.28 2.61 8.25
CA ALA A 55 -19.02 3.11 9.59
C ALA A 55 -17.66 3.79 9.73
N ALA A 56 -16.76 3.60 8.76
CA ALA A 56 -15.41 4.14 8.79
C ALA A 56 -15.39 5.51 8.09
N PRO A 57 -14.99 6.58 8.81
CA PRO A 57 -14.75 7.88 8.18
C PRO A 57 -13.77 7.78 7.01
N TRP A 58 -13.98 8.59 5.96
CA TRP A 58 -13.14 8.60 4.75
C TRP A 58 -11.63 8.71 5.05
N TRP A 59 -11.25 9.43 6.11
CA TRP A 59 -9.84 9.58 6.49
C TRP A 59 -9.21 8.29 7.01
N VAL A 60 -9.99 7.32 7.51
CA VAL A 60 -9.46 6.06 8.06
C VAL A 60 -8.79 5.25 6.96
N LEU A 61 -9.43 5.09 5.81
CA LEU A 61 -8.85 4.34 4.68
C LEU A 61 -7.62 5.05 4.11
N ARG A 62 -7.64 6.39 4.06
CA ARG A 62 -6.46 7.19 3.72
C ARG A 62 -5.30 6.93 4.67
N VAL A 63 -5.56 6.87 5.98
CA VAL A 63 -4.52 6.56 6.99
C VAL A 63 -4.02 5.13 6.83
N VAL A 64 -4.91 4.15 6.60
CA VAL A 64 -4.53 2.75 6.40
C VAL A 64 -3.65 2.57 5.17
N PHE A 65 -4.06 3.10 4.01
CA PHE A 65 -3.23 3.05 2.80
C PHE A 65 -1.90 3.77 2.97
N THR A 66 -1.90 4.90 3.69
CA THR A 66 -0.67 5.63 4.02
C THR A 66 0.26 4.77 4.88
N ALA A 67 -0.26 4.15 5.95
CA ALA A 67 0.50 3.33 6.87
C ALA A 67 1.11 2.10 6.16
N ILE A 68 0.33 1.42 5.32
CA ILE A 68 0.80 0.29 4.51
C ILE A 68 1.88 0.77 3.53
N GLY A 69 1.64 1.88 2.83
CA GLY A 69 2.59 2.46 1.88
C GLY A 69 3.93 2.80 2.52
N VAL A 70 3.90 3.49 3.66
CA VAL A 70 5.11 3.81 4.45
C VAL A 70 5.82 2.54 4.88
N ALA A 71 5.11 1.55 5.43
CA ALA A 71 5.72 0.30 5.89
C ALA A 71 6.44 -0.43 4.74
N LEU A 72 5.81 -0.56 3.58
CA LEU A 72 6.41 -1.22 2.40
C LEU A 72 7.67 -0.50 1.92
N VAL A 73 7.62 0.85 1.83
CA VAL A 73 8.79 1.66 1.46
C VAL A 73 9.90 1.53 2.50
N SER A 74 9.58 1.57 3.80
CA SER A 74 10.56 1.41 4.87
C SER A 74 11.23 0.04 4.83
N ILE A 75 10.47 -1.04 4.60
CA ILE A 75 11.03 -2.39 4.44
C ILE A 75 11.95 -2.46 3.22
N ALA A 76 11.53 -1.89 2.09
CA ALA A 76 12.35 -1.85 0.87
C ALA A 76 13.68 -1.12 1.09
N ILE A 77 13.64 0.04 1.76
CA ILE A 77 14.83 0.84 2.09
C ILE A 77 15.74 0.08 3.06
N TYR A 78 15.17 -0.50 4.12
CA TYR A 78 15.92 -1.30 5.09
C TYR A 78 16.65 -2.47 4.42
N HIS A 79 15.95 -3.19 3.55
CA HIS A 79 16.54 -4.30 2.80
C HIS A 79 17.70 -3.83 1.92
N TRP A 80 17.57 -2.68 1.28
CA TRP A 80 18.64 -2.09 0.47
C TRP A 80 19.86 -1.70 1.30
N MET A 81 19.66 -1.09 2.47
CA MET A 81 20.74 -0.75 3.40
C MET A 81 21.45 -1.99 3.93
N SER A 82 20.72 -3.09 4.16
CA SER A 82 21.32 -4.35 4.62
C SER A 82 22.12 -5.12 3.55
N ILE A 83 21.87 -4.86 2.26
CA ILE A 83 22.60 -5.50 1.15
C ILE A 83 23.84 -4.70 0.75
N LEU A 84 23.83 -3.38 0.96
CA LEU A 84 25.01 -2.56 0.74
C LEU A 84 26.08 -3.01 1.75
N PRO A 85 27.23 -3.55 1.30
CA PRO A 85 28.31 -3.86 2.21
C PRO A 85 28.70 -2.57 2.92
N GLU A 86 28.88 -2.62 4.24
CA GLU A 86 29.55 -1.56 4.99
C GLU A 86 30.88 -1.31 4.25
N GLY A 87 30.95 -0.16 3.57
CA GLY A 87 32.11 0.25 2.78
C GLY A 87 33.32 0.52 3.65
#